data_AF-A0A5N1L569-F1
#
_entry.id   AF-A0A5N1L569-F1
#
_cell.length_a   1.000
_cell.length_b   1.000
_cell.length_c   1.000
_cell.angle_alpha   90.00
_cell.angle_beta   90.00
_cell.angle_gamma   90.00
#
_symmetry.space_group_name_H-M   'P 1'
#
loop_
_entity.id
_entity.type
_entity.pdbx_description
1 polymer ?
#
loop_
_entity_poly.entity_id
_entity_poly.type
_entity_poly.pdbx_seq_one_letter_code
_entity_poly.pdbx_strand_id
1 'polypeptide(L)'
;MDDIRFAVLGTGGIGRRTLEVSQHKDGLTAVAACDRNGVAIDHDGLDVAELLEATEGNIASGPAEDVATDGGAAAAKTAGVKQHGEQAGIVASEQGEPTETPIDDIIAESDAIDAVLLALPNLEHDFIPRVAERFAEADYEGVMIDVLKRSRVIGMLDDREDKLKESGITFVCGAGATPGFLTGAAALAAQSFVEVEEVEIWWGVGLKSGYEDNRGTVREDIAHLDGYDIEQAREMSEDEIEALIDEHDGVLEFHDMEHADDVLLERAGICDAEDVHVGGVLDVRSDEKPTTTTVSVTGTTFDGETGTNTFELDDVTSMEANVNGPALGYLKAGVRNNRAGHYGVFGPADLMPGF
;
A
#
# COMPACT_ATOMS: atom_id res chain seq x y z
N MET A 1 20.01 -12.22 14.21
CA MET A 1 19.88 -12.76 12.85
C MET A 1 19.27 -11.64 12.05
N ASP A 2 19.96 -11.21 10.99
CA ASP A 2 19.50 -10.08 10.17
C ASP A 2 18.54 -10.53 9.06
N ASP A 3 18.38 -11.84 8.88
CA ASP A 3 17.39 -12.43 8.00
C ASP A 3 15.98 -12.27 8.59
N ILE A 4 15.05 -11.89 7.73
CA ILE A 4 13.65 -11.63 8.03
C ILE A 4 12.83 -12.44 7.04
N ARG A 5 12.03 -13.37 7.57
CA ARG A 5 11.04 -14.11 6.79
C ARG A 5 9.75 -13.32 6.81
N PHE A 6 9.20 -12.99 5.66
CA PHE A 6 7.98 -12.19 5.61
C PHE A 6 6.92 -12.80 4.70
N ALA A 7 5.67 -12.47 4.99
CA ALA A 7 4.51 -12.82 4.19
C ALA A 7 3.90 -11.58 3.52
N VAL A 8 3.27 -11.77 2.36
CA VAL A 8 2.51 -10.72 1.66
C VAL A 8 1.04 -11.12 1.56
N LEU A 9 0.16 -10.35 2.19
CA LEU A 9 -1.28 -10.51 2.02
C LEU A 9 -1.75 -9.60 0.88
N GLY A 10 -2.31 -10.19 -0.17
CA GLY A 10 -2.75 -9.51 -1.38
C GLY A 10 -1.69 -9.49 -2.47
N THR A 11 -1.84 -10.33 -3.50
CA THR A 11 -0.94 -10.37 -4.68
C THR A 11 -1.48 -9.55 -5.86
N GLY A 12 -2.07 -8.39 -5.55
CA GLY A 12 -2.40 -7.36 -6.54
C GLY A 12 -1.14 -6.66 -7.09
N GLY A 13 -1.33 -5.53 -7.78
CA GLY A 13 -0.23 -4.73 -8.32
C GLY A 13 0.87 -4.41 -7.29
N ILE A 14 0.47 -3.92 -6.10
CA ILE A 14 1.42 -3.62 -5.02
C ILE A 14 2.10 -4.88 -4.50
N GLY A 15 1.35 -5.92 -4.08
CA GLY A 15 1.97 -7.10 -3.47
C GLY A 15 2.90 -7.87 -4.40
N ARG A 16 2.58 -7.98 -5.69
CA ARG A 16 3.50 -8.56 -6.69
C ARG A 16 4.79 -7.75 -6.77
N ARG A 17 4.71 -6.43 -6.78
CA ARG A 17 5.89 -5.56 -6.80
C ARG A 17 6.65 -5.57 -5.47
N THR A 18 5.98 -5.78 -4.34
CA THR A 18 6.64 -6.06 -3.06
C THR A 18 7.53 -7.30 -3.18
N LEU A 19 6.98 -8.40 -3.70
CA LEU A 19 7.74 -9.64 -3.91
C LEU A 19 8.92 -9.41 -4.86
N GLU A 20 8.71 -8.74 -5.99
CA GLU A 20 9.77 -8.41 -6.95
C GLU A 20 10.89 -7.56 -6.33
N VAL A 21 10.55 -6.46 -5.67
CA VAL A 21 11.53 -5.56 -5.04
C VAL A 21 12.29 -6.26 -3.92
N SER A 22 11.65 -7.18 -3.19
CA SER A 22 12.30 -7.94 -2.12
C SER A 22 13.49 -8.76 -2.60
N GLN A 23 13.50 -9.22 -3.86
CA GLN A 23 14.62 -9.97 -4.46
C GLN A 23 15.89 -9.14 -4.60
N HIS A 24 15.77 -7.81 -4.48
CA HIS A 24 16.89 -6.87 -4.55
C HIS A 24 17.31 -6.33 -3.18
N LYS A 25 16.76 -6.87 -2.07
CA LYS A 25 17.07 -6.44 -0.71
C LYS A 25 17.68 -7.56 0.11
N ASP A 26 18.89 -7.31 0.61
CA ASP A 26 19.58 -8.24 1.51
C ASP A 26 18.78 -8.43 2.82
N GLY A 27 18.78 -9.68 3.32
CA GLY A 27 18.17 -10.05 4.60
C GLY A 27 16.65 -10.18 4.58
N LEU A 28 16.01 -10.17 3.41
CA LEU A 28 14.57 -10.42 3.26
C LEU A 28 14.32 -11.72 2.50
N THR A 29 13.42 -12.55 3.01
CA THR A 29 12.97 -13.77 2.34
C THR A 29 11.46 -13.84 2.39
N ALA A 30 10.81 -13.75 1.23
CA ALA A 30 9.37 -13.97 1.13
C ALA A 30 9.10 -15.46 1.30
N VAL A 31 8.38 -15.84 2.36
CA VAL A 31 8.09 -17.25 2.67
C VAL A 31 6.62 -17.60 2.46
N ALA A 32 5.76 -16.60 2.34
CA ALA A 32 4.35 -16.83 2.07
C ALA A 32 3.70 -15.65 1.33
N ALA A 33 2.71 -15.95 0.50
CA ALA A 33 1.89 -14.94 -0.16
C ALA A 33 0.47 -15.47 -0.36
N CYS A 34 -0.53 -14.60 -0.29
CA CYS A 34 -1.91 -15.01 -0.51
C CYS A 34 -2.72 -13.97 -1.28
N ASP A 35 -3.79 -14.41 -1.90
CA ASP A 35 -4.90 -13.56 -2.34
C ASP A 35 -6.22 -14.24 -2.00
N ARG A 36 -7.34 -13.76 -2.54
CA ARG A 36 -8.67 -14.30 -2.23
C ARG A 36 -8.87 -15.76 -2.68
N ASN A 37 -8.08 -16.24 -3.64
CA ASN A 37 -8.28 -17.54 -4.29
C ASN A 37 -7.39 -18.63 -3.70
N GLY A 38 -6.31 -18.26 -3.00
CA GLY A 38 -5.39 -19.25 -2.46
C GLY A 38 -4.22 -18.69 -1.64
N VAL A 39 -3.26 -19.56 -1.39
CA VAL A 39 -2.02 -19.26 -0.67
C VAL A 39 -0.84 -19.99 -1.31
N ALA A 40 0.35 -19.40 -1.27
CA ALA A 40 1.62 -20.08 -1.54
C ALA A 40 2.51 -19.96 -0.32
N ILE A 41 3.10 -21.07 0.14
CA ILE A 41 3.93 -21.13 1.35
C ILE A 41 5.18 -21.98 1.08
N ASP A 42 6.35 -21.39 1.28
CA ASP A 42 7.64 -22.08 1.29
C ASP A 42 8.55 -21.45 2.36
N HIS A 43 8.82 -22.20 3.43
CA HIS A 43 9.64 -21.74 4.55
C HIS A 43 11.12 -21.58 4.21
N ASP A 44 11.59 -22.18 3.10
CA ASP A 44 12.93 -21.97 2.56
C ASP A 44 12.99 -20.77 1.61
N GLY A 45 11.83 -20.21 1.25
CA GLY A 45 11.65 -19.02 0.42
C GLY A 45 10.92 -19.33 -0.89
N LEU A 46 9.91 -18.52 -1.22
CA LEU A 46 9.14 -18.63 -2.45
C LEU A 46 10.02 -18.43 -3.68
N ASP A 47 9.76 -19.20 -4.75
CA ASP A 47 10.24 -18.87 -6.09
C ASP A 47 9.41 -17.69 -6.62
N VAL A 48 9.87 -16.48 -6.31
CA VAL A 48 9.19 -15.24 -6.69
C VAL A 48 9.15 -15.07 -8.21
N ALA A 49 10.15 -15.54 -8.95
CA ALA A 49 10.17 -15.40 -10.40
C ALA A 49 9.06 -16.24 -11.04
N GLU A 50 8.91 -17.49 -10.61
CA GLU A 50 7.83 -18.38 -11.06
C GLU A 50 6.45 -17.81 -10.68
N LEU A 51 6.28 -17.37 -9.44
CA LEU A 51 5.02 -16.81 -8.96
C LEU A 51 4.63 -15.56 -9.78
N LEU A 52 5.57 -14.67 -10.07
CA LEU A 52 5.30 -13.48 -10.87
C LEU A 52 4.95 -13.80 -12.32
N GLU A 53 5.62 -14.77 -12.94
CA GLU A 53 5.31 -15.24 -14.30
C GLU A 53 3.91 -15.88 -14.35
N ALA A 54 3.58 -16.76 -13.41
CA ALA A 54 2.31 -17.46 -13.36
C ALA A 54 1.10 -16.52 -13.12
N THR A 55 1.32 -15.45 -12.35
CA THR A 55 0.27 -14.47 -12.00
C THR A 55 0.17 -13.29 -12.98
N GLU A 56 1.02 -13.22 -14.01
CA GLU A 56 1.01 -12.13 -14.97
C GLU A 56 -0.30 -12.08 -15.78
N GLY A 57 -1.00 -10.94 -15.71
CA GLY A 57 -2.29 -10.74 -16.37
C GLY A 57 -3.46 -11.55 -15.79
N ASN A 58 -3.25 -12.31 -14.71
CA ASN A 58 -4.24 -13.11 -14.00
C ASN A 58 -4.37 -12.62 -12.56
N ILE A 59 -4.62 -11.33 -12.35
CA ILE A 59 -4.66 -10.74 -11.00
C ILE A 59 -6.05 -10.95 -10.38
N ALA A 60 -6.10 -11.46 -9.15
CA ALA A 60 -7.34 -11.60 -8.38
C ALA A 60 -7.80 -10.25 -7.76
N SER A 61 -7.81 -9.17 -8.56
CA SER A 61 -8.21 -7.81 -8.17
C SER A 61 -9.53 -7.41 -8.83
N GLY A 62 -10.60 -7.24 -8.04
CA GLY A 62 -11.93 -6.80 -8.51
C GLY A 62 -13.08 -7.31 -7.62
N PRO A 63 -14.32 -6.77 -7.68
CA PRO A 63 -15.49 -7.42 -7.09
C PRO A 63 -15.74 -8.78 -7.77
N ALA A 64 -16.38 -9.74 -7.09
CA ALA A 64 -16.86 -10.93 -7.78
C ALA A 64 -17.93 -10.51 -8.79
N GLU A 65 -17.71 -10.71 -10.08
CA GLU A 65 -18.78 -10.60 -11.06
C GLU A 65 -19.75 -11.77 -10.86
N ASP A 66 -20.78 -11.55 -10.06
CA ASP A 66 -22.07 -12.23 -10.25
C ASP A 66 -22.78 -11.58 -11.44
N VAL A 67 -22.39 -11.94 -12.65
CA VAL A 67 -23.24 -11.78 -13.84
C VAL A 67 -22.94 -12.87 -14.86
N ALA A 68 -23.77 -13.91 -14.82
CA ALA A 68 -23.96 -14.77 -15.97
C ALA A 68 -24.43 -13.91 -17.15
N THR A 69 -23.57 -13.69 -18.14
CA THR A 69 -23.97 -13.19 -19.46
C THR A 69 -23.86 -14.29 -20.49
N ASP A 70 -25.03 -14.75 -20.91
CA ASP A 70 -25.27 -15.61 -22.04
C ASP A 70 -25.13 -14.80 -23.34
N GLY A 71 -23.99 -14.86 -24.01
CA GLY A 71 -23.84 -14.13 -25.27
C GLY A 71 -22.59 -14.48 -26.06
N GLY A 72 -22.67 -15.55 -26.86
CA GLY A 72 -21.57 -15.97 -27.72
C GLY A 72 -21.20 -14.98 -28.82
N ALA A 73 -19.90 -14.74 -28.99
CA ALA A 73 -19.28 -14.50 -30.28
C ALA A 73 -17.83 -15.01 -30.23
N ALA A 74 -17.49 -15.91 -31.14
CA ALA A 74 -16.16 -16.50 -31.25
C ALA A 74 -15.14 -15.43 -31.67
N ALA A 75 -14.22 -15.08 -30.75
CA ALA A 75 -13.01 -14.34 -31.06
C ALA A 75 -11.79 -15.29 -31.09
N ALA A 76 -10.90 -15.03 -32.04
CA ALA A 76 -9.87 -15.94 -32.50
C ALA A 76 -8.78 -16.23 -31.46
N LYS A 77 -8.23 -17.45 -31.52
CA LYS A 77 -7.07 -17.92 -30.75
C LYS A 77 -5.82 -17.10 -31.08
N THR A 78 -5.43 -16.23 -30.17
CA THR A 78 -4.04 -15.75 -29.97
C THR A 78 -3.65 -16.08 -28.53
N ALA A 79 -2.41 -16.52 -28.33
CA ALA A 79 -1.87 -16.97 -27.06
C ALA A 79 -1.89 -15.84 -26.01
N GLY A 80 -2.31 -16.16 -24.78
CA GLY A 80 -2.42 -15.23 -23.66
C GLY A 80 -3.87 -14.81 -23.39
N VAL A 81 -4.74 -15.76 -23.03
CA VAL A 81 -6.09 -15.42 -22.52
C VAL A 81 -5.97 -15.21 -21.02
N LYS A 82 -6.06 -13.94 -20.59
CA LYS A 82 -6.26 -13.51 -19.21
C LYS A 82 -7.43 -14.32 -18.62
N GLN A 83 -7.16 -15.14 -17.61
CA GLN A 83 -8.19 -15.95 -16.97
C GLN A 83 -8.76 -15.19 -15.78
N HIS A 84 -10.05 -14.86 -15.88
CA HIS A 84 -10.89 -14.60 -14.71
C HIS A 84 -11.56 -15.93 -14.33
N GLY A 85 -11.41 -16.37 -13.08
CA GLY A 85 -11.98 -17.64 -12.58
C GLY A 85 -11.19 -18.25 -11.41
N GLU A 86 -11.57 -19.45 -10.97
CA GLU A 86 -10.98 -20.22 -9.85
C GLU A 86 -9.48 -20.58 -10.02
N GLN A 87 -8.85 -20.19 -11.13
CA GLN A 87 -7.44 -20.41 -11.46
C GLN A 87 -6.68 -19.08 -11.66
N ALA A 88 -7.27 -17.95 -11.28
CA ALA A 88 -6.63 -16.63 -11.30
C ALA A 88 -5.90 -16.34 -9.98
N GLY A 89 -4.88 -15.51 -10.01
CA GLY A 89 -4.10 -15.14 -8.84
C GLY A 89 -3.08 -16.21 -8.43
N ILE A 90 -2.78 -16.30 -7.15
CA ILE A 90 -1.72 -17.12 -6.57
C ILE A 90 -1.83 -18.61 -6.94
N VAL A 91 -3.06 -19.12 -7.13
CA VAL A 91 -3.32 -20.50 -7.53
C VAL A 91 -2.91 -20.82 -8.97
N ALA A 92 -2.52 -19.81 -9.77
CA ALA A 92 -1.93 -20.03 -11.08
C ALA A 92 -0.47 -20.50 -10.99
N SER A 93 0.22 -20.20 -9.88
CA SER A 93 1.59 -20.65 -9.60
C SER A 93 1.61 -22.13 -9.22
N GLU A 94 2.67 -22.84 -9.57
CA GLU A 94 2.90 -24.22 -9.13
C GLU A 94 3.05 -24.34 -7.59
N GLN A 95 3.33 -23.23 -6.92
CA GLN A 95 3.45 -23.11 -5.46
C GLN A 95 2.10 -22.80 -4.79
N GLY A 96 1.07 -22.49 -5.58
CA GLY A 96 -0.23 -22.05 -5.09
C GLY A 96 -1.17 -23.20 -4.76
N GLU A 97 -1.78 -23.14 -3.58
CA GLU A 97 -2.86 -24.02 -3.14
C GLU A 97 -4.17 -23.25 -3.02
N PRO A 98 -5.28 -23.72 -3.63
CA PRO A 98 -6.58 -23.07 -3.52
C PRO A 98 -7.16 -23.24 -2.12
N THR A 99 -7.71 -22.15 -1.57
CA THR A 99 -8.33 -22.13 -0.24
C THR A 99 -9.39 -21.03 -0.16
N GLU A 100 -10.41 -21.27 0.65
CA GLU A 100 -11.45 -20.26 0.97
C GLU A 100 -11.04 -19.38 2.17
N THR A 101 -9.96 -19.74 2.88
CA THR A 101 -9.49 -19.07 4.10
C THR A 101 -8.01 -18.66 4.03
N PRO A 102 -7.56 -18.00 2.95
CA PRO A 102 -6.14 -17.73 2.69
C PRO A 102 -5.42 -16.96 3.79
N ILE A 103 -6.09 -16.01 4.44
CA ILE A 103 -5.50 -15.26 5.56
C ILE A 103 -5.35 -16.15 6.80
N ASP A 104 -6.30 -17.05 7.08
CA ASP A 104 -6.18 -17.98 8.22
C ASP A 104 -5.05 -18.98 7.99
N ASP A 105 -4.83 -19.39 6.74
CA ASP A 105 -3.74 -20.30 6.38
C ASP A 105 -2.36 -19.64 6.59
N ILE A 106 -2.23 -18.33 6.32
CA ILE A 106 -1.02 -17.58 6.68
C ILE A 106 -0.86 -17.44 8.21
N ILE A 107 -1.96 -17.19 8.93
CA ILE A 107 -1.95 -17.10 10.40
C ILE A 107 -1.50 -18.43 11.02
N ALA A 108 -1.89 -19.56 10.43
CA ALA A 108 -1.50 -20.90 10.88
C ALA A 108 0.01 -21.15 10.79
N GLU A 109 0.71 -20.44 9.89
CA GLU A 109 2.17 -20.53 9.71
C GLU A 109 2.94 -19.38 10.41
N SER A 110 2.27 -18.63 11.29
CA SER A 110 2.80 -17.38 11.88
C SER A 110 4.10 -17.56 12.69
N ASP A 111 4.33 -18.74 13.29
CA ASP A 111 5.61 -19.08 13.95
C ASP A 111 6.84 -19.01 13.01
N ALA A 112 6.62 -19.13 11.70
CA ALA A 112 7.65 -19.08 10.67
C ALA A 112 7.81 -17.68 10.04
N ILE A 113 7.05 -16.68 10.47
CA ILE A 113 6.96 -15.37 9.82
C ILE A 113 7.37 -14.29 10.83
N ASP A 114 8.41 -13.50 10.50
CA ASP A 114 8.84 -12.35 11.31
C ASP A 114 7.99 -11.09 11.04
N ALA A 115 7.42 -10.98 9.82
CA ALA A 115 6.69 -9.81 9.38
C ALA A 115 5.60 -10.13 8.34
N VAL A 116 4.49 -9.39 8.38
CA VAL A 116 3.39 -9.50 7.41
C VAL A 116 3.15 -8.15 6.74
N LEU A 117 3.29 -8.09 5.42
CA LEU A 117 2.96 -6.91 4.63
C LEU A 117 1.55 -7.02 4.05
N LEU A 118 0.73 -6.03 4.34
CA LEU A 118 -0.67 -5.93 3.97
C LEU A 118 -0.79 -5.09 2.68
N ALA A 119 -0.71 -5.76 1.53
CA ALA A 119 -0.96 -5.18 0.21
C ALA A 119 -2.42 -5.40 -0.23
N LEU A 120 -3.34 -5.30 0.72
CA LEU A 120 -4.77 -5.51 0.53
C LEU A 120 -5.46 -4.16 0.26
N PRO A 121 -6.40 -4.09 -0.70
CA PRO A 121 -7.20 -2.88 -0.87
C PRO A 121 -8.13 -2.70 0.33
N ASN A 122 -8.20 -1.49 0.89
CA ASN A 122 -9.03 -1.21 2.07
C ASN A 122 -10.38 -0.58 1.69
N LEU A 123 -11.13 -1.29 0.84
CA LEU A 123 -12.46 -0.85 0.39
C LEU A 123 -13.48 -0.84 1.54
N GLU A 124 -13.30 -1.72 2.53
CA GLU A 124 -13.98 -1.65 3.83
C GLU A 124 -13.01 -1.06 4.85
N HIS A 125 -13.35 0.10 5.43
CA HIS A 125 -12.42 0.87 6.28
C HIS A 125 -11.82 0.09 7.46
N ASP A 126 -12.48 -0.97 7.93
CA ASP A 126 -12.07 -1.79 9.07
C ASP A 126 -11.42 -3.13 8.66
N PHE A 127 -11.19 -3.40 7.37
CA PHE A 127 -10.65 -4.69 6.94
C PHE A 127 -9.22 -4.92 7.46
N ILE A 128 -8.32 -3.95 7.26
CA ILE A 128 -6.95 -4.02 7.79
C ILE A 128 -6.91 -4.13 9.32
N PRO A 129 -7.60 -3.28 10.10
CA PRO A 129 -7.70 -3.44 11.56
C PRO A 129 -8.21 -4.82 12.00
N ARG A 130 -9.23 -5.38 11.32
CA ARG A 130 -9.74 -6.73 11.63
C ARG A 130 -8.73 -7.82 11.32
N VAL A 131 -7.95 -7.68 10.24
CA VAL A 131 -6.87 -8.63 9.94
C VAL A 131 -5.82 -8.58 11.05
N ALA A 132 -5.39 -7.40 11.49
CA ALA A 132 -4.46 -7.26 12.62
C ALA A 132 -4.98 -7.90 13.91
N GLU A 133 -6.29 -7.76 14.19
CA GLU A 133 -6.93 -8.42 15.33
C GLU A 133 -6.91 -9.94 15.24
N ARG A 134 -7.07 -10.52 14.04
CA ARG A 134 -7.03 -11.98 13.83
C ARG A 134 -5.64 -12.54 14.10
N PHE A 135 -4.58 -11.83 13.68
CA PHE A 135 -3.21 -12.20 14.02
C PHE A 135 -2.96 -12.11 15.53
N ALA A 136 -3.39 -11.02 16.18
CA ALA A 136 -3.31 -10.87 17.63
C ALA A 136 -4.05 -11.99 18.39
N GLU A 137 -5.24 -12.38 17.93
CA GLU A 137 -6.04 -13.48 18.51
C GLU A 137 -5.42 -14.86 18.32
N ALA A 138 -4.51 -14.99 17.36
CA ALA A 138 -3.75 -16.20 17.10
C ALA A 138 -2.37 -16.21 17.78
N ASP A 139 -2.14 -15.32 18.75
CA ASP A 139 -0.88 -15.18 19.49
C ASP A 139 0.34 -14.87 18.60
N TYR A 140 0.13 -14.22 17.45
CA TYR A 140 1.23 -13.77 16.60
C TYR A 140 2.04 -12.68 17.29
N GLU A 141 3.34 -12.92 17.47
CA GLU A 141 4.34 -11.94 17.89
C GLU A 141 5.24 -11.60 16.70
N GLY A 142 5.21 -10.36 16.23
CA GLY A 142 6.01 -9.94 15.10
C GLY A 142 5.60 -8.59 14.53
N VAL A 143 5.89 -8.37 13.26
CA VAL A 143 5.59 -7.10 12.58
C VAL A 143 4.41 -7.24 11.65
N MET A 144 3.58 -6.21 11.60
CA MET A 144 2.61 -6.01 10.54
C MET A 144 2.84 -4.64 9.92
N ILE A 145 2.71 -4.53 8.61
CA ILE A 145 2.92 -3.28 7.90
C ILE A 145 1.89 -3.11 6.80
N ASP A 146 1.33 -1.91 6.67
CA ASP A 146 0.45 -1.55 5.57
C ASP A 146 1.00 -0.36 4.76
N VAL A 147 0.39 -0.13 3.61
CA VAL A 147 0.66 1.02 2.73
C VAL A 147 -0.60 1.85 2.49
N LEU A 148 -1.45 1.96 3.53
CA LEU A 148 -2.75 2.62 3.44
C LEU A 148 -2.63 4.13 3.26
N LYS A 149 -3.60 4.70 2.54
CA LYS A 149 -3.68 6.15 2.30
C LYS A 149 -4.52 6.92 3.31
N ARG A 150 -5.59 6.34 3.87
CA ARG A 150 -6.66 7.11 4.55
C ARG A 150 -6.46 7.30 6.05
N SER A 151 -6.62 8.54 6.53
CA SER A 151 -6.47 8.97 7.92
C SER A 151 -7.38 8.19 8.88
N ARG A 152 -8.63 7.93 8.49
CA ARG A 152 -9.59 7.21 9.33
C ARG A 152 -9.11 5.83 9.78
N VAL A 153 -8.32 5.14 8.97
CA VAL A 153 -7.87 3.77 9.29
C VAL A 153 -6.78 3.80 10.37
N ILE A 154 -5.95 4.85 10.39
CA ILE A 154 -4.92 5.06 11.41
C ILE A 154 -5.57 5.16 12.80
N GLY A 155 -6.64 5.96 12.93
CA GLY A 155 -7.39 6.06 14.18
C GLY A 155 -7.98 4.72 14.65
N MET A 156 -8.43 3.86 13.73
CA MET A 156 -8.91 2.52 14.08
C MET A 156 -7.79 1.58 14.56
N LEU A 157 -6.57 1.75 14.08
CA LEU A 157 -5.40 1.02 14.57
C LEU A 157 -4.98 1.53 15.95
N ASP A 158 -5.02 2.84 16.17
CA ASP A 158 -4.70 3.46 17.46
C ASP A 158 -5.69 2.99 18.55
N ASP A 159 -6.99 2.86 18.23
CA ASP A 159 -8.00 2.27 19.14
C ASP A 159 -7.66 0.83 19.58
N ARG A 160 -6.78 0.13 18.83
CA ARG A 160 -6.36 -1.26 19.07
C ARG A 160 -4.95 -1.37 19.63
N GLU A 161 -4.27 -0.25 19.88
CA GLU A 161 -2.85 -0.22 20.22
C GLU A 161 -2.53 -1.10 21.44
N ASP A 162 -3.35 -1.05 22.49
CA ASP A 162 -3.17 -1.87 23.70
C ASP A 162 -3.20 -3.37 23.38
N LYS A 163 -4.14 -3.83 22.56
CA LYS A 163 -4.23 -5.24 22.14
C LYS A 163 -3.00 -5.66 21.33
N LEU A 164 -2.54 -4.79 20.42
CA LEU A 164 -1.35 -5.04 19.60
C LEU A 164 -0.09 -5.11 20.49
N LYS A 165 0.05 -4.21 21.47
CA LYS A 165 1.14 -4.23 22.45
C LYS A 165 1.13 -5.50 23.30
N GLU A 166 -0.03 -5.89 23.81
CA GLU A 166 -0.21 -7.10 24.62
C GLU A 166 0.14 -8.38 23.85
N SER A 167 -0.10 -8.39 22.54
CA SER A 167 0.19 -9.52 21.64
C SER A 167 1.64 -9.52 21.12
N GLY A 168 2.46 -8.52 21.48
CA GLY A 168 3.83 -8.40 20.97
C GLY A 168 3.91 -7.97 19.49
N ILE A 169 2.86 -7.33 18.96
CA ILE A 169 2.81 -6.85 17.59
C ILE A 169 3.36 -5.42 17.50
N THR A 170 4.27 -5.22 16.55
CA THR A 170 4.69 -3.90 16.08
C THR A 170 4.02 -3.62 14.75
N PHE A 171 3.02 -2.75 14.73
CA PHE A 171 2.30 -2.38 13.53
C PHE A 171 2.89 -1.10 12.93
N VAL A 172 3.27 -1.10 11.66
CA VAL A 172 3.73 0.09 10.95
C VAL A 172 2.68 0.50 9.91
N CYS A 173 1.95 1.58 10.18
CA CYS A 173 0.87 2.05 9.31
C CYS A 173 1.35 3.11 8.30
N GLY A 174 0.72 3.14 7.13
CA GLY A 174 0.96 4.15 6.10
C GLY A 174 2.40 4.19 5.61
N ALA A 175 3.01 3.02 5.32
CA ALA A 175 4.44 2.92 5.01
C ALA A 175 4.77 2.91 3.51
N GLY A 176 3.93 3.51 2.67
CA GLY A 176 4.09 3.56 1.22
C GLY A 176 4.91 4.75 0.72
N ALA A 177 4.38 5.44 -0.30
CA ALA A 177 4.98 6.67 -0.83
C ALA A 177 4.49 7.90 -0.05
N THR A 178 3.18 8.09 -0.06
CA THR A 178 2.43 9.02 0.77
C THR A 178 1.16 8.26 1.16
N PRO A 179 0.86 8.13 2.45
CA PRO A 179 1.79 8.28 3.55
C PRO A 179 2.95 7.28 3.40
N GLY A 180 4.09 7.59 4.00
CA GLY A 180 5.28 6.75 3.97
C GLY A 180 6.55 7.55 3.75
N PHE A 181 7.12 7.41 2.56
CA PHE A 181 8.37 8.08 2.20
C PHE A 181 8.31 9.60 2.37
N LEU A 182 7.26 10.25 1.87
CA LEU A 182 7.11 11.70 1.92
C LEU A 182 6.77 12.18 3.34
N THR A 183 5.98 11.43 4.11
CA THR A 183 5.72 11.73 5.52
C THR A 183 7.01 11.70 6.35
N GLY A 184 7.85 10.68 6.14
CA GLY A 184 9.16 10.59 6.80
C GLY A 184 10.11 11.72 6.36
N ALA A 185 10.09 12.11 5.08
CA ALA A 185 10.85 13.24 4.58
C ALA A 185 10.39 14.58 5.20
N ALA A 186 9.07 14.78 5.34
CA ALA A 186 8.50 15.94 6.01
C ALA A 186 8.94 16.01 7.48
N ALA A 187 8.89 14.90 8.20
CA ALA A 187 9.34 14.81 9.59
C ALA A 187 10.83 15.20 9.76
N LEU A 188 11.69 14.85 8.80
CA LEU A 188 13.09 15.27 8.77
C LEU A 188 13.24 16.76 8.42
N ALA A 189 12.50 17.24 7.42
CA ALA A 189 12.55 18.63 6.97
C ALA A 189 12.07 19.62 8.05
N ALA A 190 11.10 19.20 8.87
CA ALA A 190 10.52 19.98 9.97
C ALA A 190 11.54 20.36 11.05
N GLN A 191 12.62 19.61 11.23
CA GLN A 191 13.60 19.81 12.30
C GLN A 191 14.37 21.16 12.23
N SER A 192 14.22 21.90 11.14
CA SER A 192 14.82 23.24 10.97
C SER A 192 13.96 24.37 11.55
N PHE A 193 12.69 24.09 11.87
CA PHE A 193 11.70 25.09 12.26
C PHE A 193 11.37 24.99 13.74
N VAL A 194 11.06 26.13 14.37
CA VAL A 194 10.50 26.18 15.73
C VAL A 194 8.98 26.01 15.74
N GLU A 195 8.35 26.27 14.59
CA GLU A 195 6.93 26.12 14.33
C GLU A 195 6.78 25.78 12.84
N VAL A 196 6.12 24.66 12.53
CA VAL A 196 5.73 24.30 11.16
C VAL A 196 4.40 24.97 10.89
N GLU A 197 4.30 25.64 9.75
CA GLU A 197 3.11 26.39 9.33
C GLU A 197 2.30 25.61 8.30
N GLU A 198 2.94 24.79 7.48
CA GLU A 198 2.28 24.06 6.39
C GLU A 198 3.15 22.89 5.91
N VAL A 199 2.50 21.77 5.57
CA VAL A 199 3.09 20.66 4.82
C VAL A 199 2.26 20.43 3.55
N GLU A 200 2.86 20.65 2.39
CA GLU A 200 2.24 20.43 1.09
C GLU A 200 2.86 19.21 0.41
N ILE A 201 2.04 18.20 0.11
CA ILE A 201 2.42 17.02 -0.68
C ILE A 201 1.72 17.12 -2.04
N TRP A 202 2.51 17.09 -3.11
CA TRP A 202 2.01 17.09 -4.48
C TRP A 202 2.58 15.89 -5.23
N TRP A 203 1.74 14.91 -5.55
CA TRP A 203 2.19 13.66 -6.20
C TRP A 203 1.88 13.64 -7.70
N GLY A 204 2.65 12.82 -8.43
CA GLY A 204 2.45 12.58 -9.86
C GLY A 204 2.58 11.10 -10.18
N VAL A 205 1.55 10.53 -10.80
CA VAL A 205 1.52 9.11 -11.17
C VAL A 205 1.17 8.97 -12.65
N GLY A 206 2.07 8.34 -13.40
CA GLY A 206 1.78 7.74 -14.70
C GLY A 206 1.66 6.23 -14.54
N LEU A 207 0.65 5.60 -15.15
CA LEU A 207 0.41 4.17 -15.03
C LEU A 207 1.18 3.37 -16.09
N LYS A 208 2.38 2.93 -15.74
CA LYS A 208 3.25 2.14 -16.63
C LYS A 208 2.65 0.81 -17.09
N SER A 209 1.89 0.13 -16.23
CA SER A 209 1.18 -1.10 -16.59
C SER A 209 -0.21 -0.86 -17.20
N GLY A 210 -0.57 0.40 -17.44
CA GLY A 210 -1.89 0.79 -17.95
C GLY A 210 -2.98 0.76 -16.88
N TYR A 211 -4.16 1.22 -17.29
CA TYR A 211 -5.36 1.30 -16.45
C TYR A 211 -5.82 -0.08 -15.96
N GLU A 212 -5.80 -1.13 -16.79
CA GLU A 212 -6.40 -2.43 -16.44
C GLU A 212 -5.77 -3.06 -15.18
N ASP A 213 -4.45 -3.00 -15.06
CA ASP A 213 -3.70 -3.58 -13.93
C ASP A 213 -3.83 -2.74 -12.65
N ASN A 214 -4.36 -1.52 -12.75
CA ASN A 214 -4.46 -0.55 -11.66
C ASN A 214 -5.91 -0.14 -11.33
N ARG A 215 -6.92 -0.82 -11.89
CA ARG A 215 -8.35 -0.50 -11.71
C ARG A 215 -8.77 -0.30 -10.24
N GLY A 216 -8.21 -1.10 -9.33
CA GLY A 216 -8.48 -0.98 -7.90
C GLY A 216 -8.00 0.36 -7.34
N THR A 217 -6.77 0.74 -7.65
CA THR A 217 -6.15 2.01 -7.23
C THR A 217 -6.85 3.20 -7.86
N VAL A 218 -7.14 3.15 -9.17
CA VAL A 218 -7.84 4.24 -9.88
C VAL A 218 -9.24 4.46 -9.30
N ARG A 219 -9.97 3.39 -8.99
CA ARG A 219 -11.28 3.49 -8.33
C ARG A 219 -11.16 4.10 -6.94
N GLU A 220 -10.12 3.76 -6.18
CA GLU A 220 -9.87 4.38 -4.86
C GLU A 220 -9.58 5.89 -5.01
N ASP A 221 -8.77 6.29 -5.99
CA ASP A 221 -8.43 7.69 -6.23
C ASP A 221 -9.66 8.51 -6.69
N ILE A 222 -10.55 7.95 -7.53
CA ILE A 222 -11.81 8.60 -7.94
C ILE A 222 -12.67 9.05 -6.75
N ALA A 223 -12.63 8.32 -5.62
CA ALA A 223 -13.35 8.70 -4.41
C ALA A 223 -12.91 10.05 -3.80
N HIS A 224 -11.80 10.63 -4.29
CA HIS A 224 -11.28 11.93 -3.89
C HIS A 224 -11.53 13.04 -4.93
N LEU A 225 -12.20 12.74 -6.05
CA LEU A 225 -12.61 13.78 -7.00
C LEU A 225 -13.77 14.60 -6.44
N ASP A 226 -13.82 15.88 -6.83
CA ASP A 226 -14.93 16.76 -6.51
C ASP A 226 -16.28 16.16 -6.94
N GLY A 227 -17.15 15.92 -5.97
CA GLY A 227 -18.49 15.36 -6.20
C GLY A 227 -18.57 13.83 -6.13
N TYR A 228 -17.47 13.16 -5.79
CA TYR A 228 -17.40 11.72 -5.55
C TYR A 228 -17.07 11.42 -4.08
N ASP A 229 -17.50 10.24 -3.63
CA ASP A 229 -17.13 9.64 -2.34
C ASP A 229 -16.85 8.14 -2.52
N ILE A 230 -16.44 7.47 -1.44
CA ILE A 230 -16.08 6.04 -1.50
C ILE A 230 -17.26 5.13 -1.84
N GLU A 231 -18.49 5.48 -1.43
CA GLU A 231 -19.67 4.67 -1.74
C GLU A 231 -19.99 4.77 -3.23
N GLN A 232 -19.98 6.00 -3.77
CA GLN A 232 -20.16 6.26 -5.19
C GLN A 232 -19.10 5.55 -6.03
N ALA A 233 -17.82 5.71 -5.71
CA ALA A 233 -16.73 5.10 -6.47
C ALA A 233 -16.79 3.56 -6.46
N ARG A 234 -17.24 2.95 -5.34
CA ARG A 234 -17.45 1.51 -5.23
C ARG A 234 -18.60 1.00 -6.09
N GLU A 235 -19.66 1.79 -6.24
CA GLU A 235 -20.84 1.43 -7.02
C GLU A 235 -20.66 1.64 -8.53
N MET A 236 -19.66 2.43 -8.96
CA MET A 236 -19.38 2.66 -10.36
C MET A 236 -18.99 1.38 -11.12
N SER A 237 -19.72 1.15 -12.20
CA SER A 237 -19.40 0.15 -13.23
C SER A 237 -18.12 0.51 -13.99
N GLU A 238 -17.55 -0.45 -14.72
CA GLU A 238 -16.36 -0.21 -15.52
C GLU A 238 -16.60 0.84 -16.62
N ASP A 239 -17.75 0.77 -17.29
CA ASP A 239 -18.17 1.73 -18.32
C ASP A 239 -18.30 3.16 -17.75
N GLU A 240 -18.78 3.30 -16.50
CA GLU A 240 -18.88 4.62 -15.84
C GLU A 240 -17.51 5.19 -15.50
N ILE A 241 -16.58 4.35 -15.06
CA ILE A 241 -15.19 4.77 -14.78
C ILE A 241 -14.48 5.17 -16.08
N GLU A 242 -14.64 4.39 -17.14
CA GLU A 242 -14.05 4.70 -18.46
C GLU A 242 -14.62 6.01 -19.02
N ALA A 243 -15.92 6.24 -18.88
CA ALA A 243 -16.54 7.49 -19.31
C ALA A 243 -16.01 8.71 -18.53
N LEU A 244 -15.82 8.57 -17.21
CA LEU A 244 -15.23 9.62 -16.37
C LEU A 244 -13.78 9.90 -16.78
N ILE A 245 -12.97 8.86 -16.99
CA ILE A 245 -11.59 8.98 -17.47
C ILE A 245 -11.56 9.71 -18.81
N ASP A 246 -12.45 9.38 -19.73
CA ASP A 246 -12.54 10.01 -21.04
C ASP A 246 -12.98 11.49 -20.96
N GLU A 247 -13.89 11.84 -20.05
CA GLU A 247 -14.29 13.24 -19.78
C GLU A 247 -13.11 14.10 -19.32
N HIS A 248 -12.16 13.50 -18.61
CA HIS A 248 -10.95 14.14 -18.10
C HIS A 248 -9.73 13.94 -19.01
N ASP A 249 -9.91 13.52 -20.27
CA ASP A 249 -8.82 13.25 -21.22
C ASP A 249 -7.76 12.26 -20.69
N GLY A 250 -8.11 11.42 -19.72
CA GLY A 250 -7.20 10.47 -19.07
C GLY A 250 -6.38 11.04 -17.92
N VAL A 251 -6.57 12.31 -17.55
CA VAL A 251 -5.80 13.00 -16.52
C VAL A 251 -6.71 13.46 -15.39
N LEU A 252 -6.56 12.85 -14.22
CA LEU A 252 -7.31 13.19 -13.02
C LEU A 252 -6.43 14.04 -12.10
N GLU A 253 -6.93 15.20 -11.69
CA GLU A 253 -6.26 16.12 -10.76
C GLU A 253 -7.03 16.16 -9.44
N PHE A 254 -6.29 16.10 -8.33
CA PHE A 254 -6.82 15.98 -6.99
C PHE A 254 -6.26 17.08 -6.10
N HIS A 255 -7.12 17.63 -5.24
CA HIS A 255 -6.77 18.65 -4.27
C HIS A 255 -7.36 18.27 -2.91
N ASP A 256 -6.63 18.60 -1.84
CA ASP A 256 -7.07 18.41 -0.44
C ASP A 256 -7.68 17.02 -0.16
N MET A 257 -6.98 15.98 -0.62
CA MET A 257 -7.39 14.59 -0.42
C MET A 257 -7.33 14.20 1.06
N GLU A 258 -8.33 13.44 1.55
CA GLU A 258 -8.19 12.73 2.83
C GLU A 258 -6.97 11.81 2.76
N HIS A 259 -5.97 12.06 3.61
CA HIS A 259 -4.71 11.36 3.54
C HIS A 259 -3.97 11.33 4.87
N ALA A 260 -3.60 10.13 5.31
CA ALA A 260 -3.08 9.85 6.66
C ALA A 260 -1.75 10.54 7.00
N ASP A 261 -1.09 11.21 6.05
CA ASP A 261 0.04 12.08 6.33
C ASP A 261 -0.32 13.11 7.41
N ASP A 262 -1.55 13.63 7.40
CA ASP A 262 -2.08 14.59 8.37
C ASP A 262 -1.98 14.09 9.82
N VAL A 263 -2.65 12.98 10.12
CA VAL A 263 -2.72 12.35 11.44
C VAL A 263 -1.35 11.81 11.85
N LEU A 264 -0.56 11.29 10.91
CA LEU A 264 0.77 10.76 11.21
C LEU A 264 1.76 11.86 11.61
N LEU A 265 1.72 13.03 10.97
CA LEU A 265 2.54 14.20 11.33
C LEU A 265 2.05 14.86 12.63
N GLU A 266 0.73 14.97 12.81
CA GLU A 266 0.13 15.49 14.04
C GLU A 266 0.48 14.62 15.26
N ARG A 267 0.33 13.29 15.11
CA ARG A 267 0.68 12.33 16.17
C ARG A 267 2.16 12.41 16.56
N ALA A 268 3.05 12.70 15.60
CA ALA A 268 4.47 12.91 15.84
C ALA A 268 4.80 14.29 16.46
N GLY A 269 3.80 15.16 16.62
CA GLY A 269 3.95 16.50 17.20
C GLY A 269 4.64 17.50 16.28
N ILE A 270 4.49 17.35 14.96
CA ILE A 270 5.15 18.18 13.95
C ILE A 270 4.32 19.43 13.62
N CYS A 271 3.05 19.26 13.29
CA CYS A 271 2.08 20.31 12.95
C CYS A 271 0.66 19.82 13.25
N ASP A 272 -0.33 20.70 13.21
CA ASP A 272 -1.73 20.28 13.30
C ASP A 272 -2.16 19.59 12.00
N ALA A 273 -3.11 18.65 12.07
CA ALA A 273 -3.56 17.91 10.89
C ALA A 273 -4.17 18.82 9.81
N GLU A 274 -4.74 19.97 10.20
CA GLU A 274 -5.34 20.94 9.28
C GLU A 274 -4.31 21.71 8.43
N ASP A 275 -3.03 21.67 8.80
CA ASP A 275 -1.92 22.31 8.07
C ASP A 275 -1.25 21.36 7.06
N VAL A 276 -1.80 20.16 6.86
CA VAL A 276 -1.27 19.16 5.93
C VAL A 276 -2.20 19.03 4.72
N HIS A 277 -1.67 19.37 3.55
CA HIS A 277 -2.39 19.36 2.28
C HIS A 277 -1.81 18.31 1.34
N VAL A 278 -2.64 17.39 0.84
CA VAL A 278 -2.23 16.35 -0.11
C VAL A 278 -3.05 16.48 -1.39
N GLY A 279 -2.37 16.58 -2.52
CA GLY A 279 -2.96 16.60 -3.85
C GLY A 279 -2.04 15.97 -4.89
N GLY A 280 -2.48 15.91 -6.13
CA GLY A 280 -1.65 15.38 -7.21
C GLY A 280 -2.35 15.15 -8.52
N VAL A 281 -1.62 14.55 -9.46
CA VAL A 281 -2.07 14.30 -10.83
C VAL A 281 -1.83 12.85 -11.22
N LEU A 282 -2.90 12.17 -11.64
CA LEU A 282 -2.88 10.81 -12.18
C LEU A 282 -3.14 10.85 -13.69
N ASP A 283 -2.17 10.41 -14.49
CA ASP A 283 -2.36 10.15 -15.92
C ASP A 283 -2.51 8.64 -16.15
N VAL A 284 -3.71 8.20 -16.51
CA VAL A 284 -4.00 6.78 -16.75
C VAL A 284 -3.63 6.31 -18.16
N ARG A 285 -3.20 7.23 -19.04
CA ARG A 285 -2.85 6.97 -20.44
C ARG A 285 -1.35 7.04 -20.71
N SER A 286 -0.57 7.56 -19.77
CA SER A 286 0.88 7.71 -19.86
C SER A 286 1.60 6.93 -18.78
N ASP A 287 2.77 6.38 -19.09
CA ASP A 287 3.70 5.80 -18.11
C ASP A 287 4.68 6.83 -17.53
N GLU A 288 4.83 7.98 -18.19
CA GLU A 288 5.59 9.12 -17.68
C GLU A 288 4.80 9.84 -16.60
N LYS A 289 5.47 10.24 -15.50
CA LYS A 289 4.81 11.04 -14.46
C LYS A 289 4.33 12.38 -15.05
N PRO A 290 3.08 12.78 -14.81
CA PRO A 290 2.55 14.06 -15.30
C PRO A 290 3.14 15.26 -14.55
N THR A 291 3.67 15.04 -13.35
CA THR A 291 4.35 16.04 -12.53
C THR A 291 5.39 15.37 -11.62
N THR A 292 6.43 16.11 -11.26
CA THR A 292 7.36 15.67 -10.21
C THR A 292 6.64 15.58 -8.87
N THR A 293 6.88 14.50 -8.15
CA THR A 293 6.30 14.25 -6.82
C THR A 293 7.15 14.93 -5.76
N THR A 294 6.53 15.75 -4.91
CA THR A 294 7.23 16.57 -3.91
C THR A 294 6.54 16.54 -2.55
N VAL A 295 7.32 16.87 -1.52
CA VAL A 295 6.81 17.37 -0.25
C VAL A 295 7.55 18.64 0.14
N SER A 296 6.81 19.67 0.51
CA SER A 296 7.34 20.96 0.99
C SER A 296 6.90 21.19 2.42
N VAL A 297 7.83 21.54 3.29
CA VAL A 297 7.57 21.91 4.68
C VAL A 297 7.93 23.36 4.88
N THR A 298 6.93 24.19 5.15
CA THR A 298 7.07 25.63 5.42
C THR A 298 6.96 25.87 6.92
N GLY A 299 7.82 26.73 7.45
CA GLY A 299 7.76 27.09 8.86
C GLY A 299 8.65 28.27 9.23
N THR A 300 8.56 28.67 10.49
CA THR A 300 9.38 29.74 11.07
C THR A 300 10.61 29.15 11.76
N THR A 301 11.78 29.69 11.44
CA THR A 301 13.07 29.29 12.03
C THR A 301 13.31 29.94 13.39
N PHE A 302 14.32 29.48 14.14
CA PHE A 302 14.69 30.09 15.43
C PHE A 302 15.18 31.54 15.32
N ASP A 303 15.60 31.96 14.12
CA ASP A 303 15.98 33.34 13.80
C ASP A 303 14.76 34.25 13.51
N GLY A 304 13.55 33.69 13.46
CA GLY A 304 12.30 34.40 13.17
C GLY A 304 12.02 34.61 11.68
N GLU A 305 12.76 33.92 10.80
CA GLU A 305 12.55 33.94 9.35
C GLU A 305 11.66 32.76 8.93
N THR A 306 10.71 33.00 8.03
CA THR A 306 9.93 31.94 7.36
C THR A 306 10.75 31.33 6.22
N GLY A 307 10.75 30.00 6.12
CA GLY A 307 11.42 29.28 5.03
C GLY A 307 10.68 27.99 4.66
N THR A 308 11.03 27.44 3.51
CA THR A 308 10.46 26.18 2.99
C THR A 308 11.57 25.23 2.60
N ASN A 309 11.51 24.01 3.12
CA ASN A 309 12.36 22.89 2.70
C ASN A 309 11.54 21.98 1.77
N THR A 310 12.09 21.62 0.61
CA THR A 310 11.42 20.75 -0.37
C THR A 310 12.22 19.48 -0.62
N PHE A 311 11.53 18.34 -0.64
CA PHE A 311 12.06 17.04 -1.05
C PHE A 311 11.35 16.58 -2.32
N GLU A 312 12.11 16.16 -3.33
CA GLU A 312 11.61 15.82 -4.67
C GLU A 312 11.98 14.38 -5.03
N LEU A 313 11.02 13.63 -5.57
CA LEU A 313 11.26 12.29 -6.12
C LEU A 313 11.53 12.38 -7.62
N ASP A 314 12.62 11.78 -8.07
CA ASP A 314 12.96 11.72 -9.50
C ASP A 314 11.82 11.09 -10.32
N ASP A 315 11.55 11.64 -11.50
CA ASP A 315 10.43 11.22 -12.35
C ASP A 315 10.60 9.77 -12.85
N VAL A 316 11.82 9.23 -12.88
CA VAL A 316 12.06 7.82 -13.25
C VAL A 316 11.69 6.83 -12.15
N THR A 317 11.48 7.30 -10.90
CA THR A 317 11.04 6.44 -9.79
C THR A 317 9.54 6.23 -9.87
N SER A 318 9.09 5.04 -10.27
CA SER A 318 7.66 4.75 -10.43
C SER A 318 6.91 4.76 -9.09
N MET A 319 5.58 4.80 -9.14
CA MET A 319 4.73 4.66 -7.96
C MET A 319 5.07 3.38 -7.18
N GLU A 320 5.23 2.26 -7.88
CA GLU A 320 5.53 0.96 -7.29
C GLU A 320 6.89 0.97 -6.58
N ALA A 321 7.91 1.63 -7.15
CA ALA A 321 9.20 1.76 -6.49
C ALA A 321 9.09 2.60 -5.20
N ASN A 322 8.38 3.72 -5.28
CA ASN A 322 8.19 4.66 -4.18
C ASN A 322 7.24 4.15 -3.09
N VAL A 323 6.41 3.13 -3.37
CA VAL A 323 5.60 2.44 -2.35
C VAL A 323 6.37 1.25 -1.76
N ASN A 324 6.83 0.33 -2.60
CA ASN A 324 7.36 -0.96 -2.13
C ASN A 324 8.77 -0.86 -1.52
N GLY A 325 9.60 0.06 -2.05
CA GLY A 325 10.94 0.29 -1.50
C GLY A 325 10.87 0.75 -0.04
N PRO A 326 10.15 1.84 0.25
CA PRO A 326 9.90 2.32 1.61
C PRO A 326 9.17 1.29 2.47
N ALA A 327 8.12 0.62 1.98
CA ALA A 327 7.40 -0.39 2.76
C ALA A 327 8.34 -1.50 3.27
N LEU A 328 9.22 -2.03 2.42
CA LEU A 328 10.21 -3.03 2.85
C LEU A 328 11.27 -2.44 3.78
N GLY A 329 11.62 -1.15 3.64
CA GLY A 329 12.54 -0.49 4.55
C GLY A 329 11.97 -0.24 5.94
N TYR A 330 10.69 0.14 6.01
CA TYR A 330 9.93 0.25 7.24
C TYR A 330 9.64 -1.11 7.85
N LEU A 331 9.44 -2.17 7.06
CA LEU A 331 9.35 -3.54 7.55
C LEU A 331 10.62 -3.93 8.32
N LYS A 332 11.81 -3.69 7.75
CA LYS A 332 13.09 -3.92 8.45
C LYS A 332 13.19 -3.12 9.75
N ALA A 333 12.78 -1.84 9.73
CA ALA A 333 12.80 -0.99 10.91
C ALA A 333 11.81 -1.47 11.98
N GLY A 334 10.62 -1.90 11.58
CA GLY A 334 9.61 -2.51 12.43
C GLY A 334 10.15 -3.76 13.10
N VAL A 335 10.80 -4.66 12.35
CA VAL A 335 11.33 -5.92 12.89
C VAL A 335 12.44 -5.64 13.91
N ARG A 336 13.28 -4.64 13.63
CA ARG A 336 14.30 -4.21 14.58
C ARG A 336 13.69 -3.67 15.88
N ASN A 337 12.61 -2.90 15.80
CA ASN A 337 11.90 -2.36 16.97
C ASN A 337 11.18 -3.46 17.75
N ASN A 338 10.48 -4.36 17.05
CA ASN A 338 9.82 -5.51 17.63
C ASN A 338 10.80 -6.37 18.45
N ARG A 339 11.94 -6.75 17.85
CA ARG A 339 13.01 -7.51 18.51
C ARG A 339 13.66 -6.77 19.70
N ALA A 340 13.48 -5.45 19.79
CA ALA A 340 13.91 -4.64 20.92
C ALA A 340 12.83 -4.50 22.01
N GLY A 341 11.66 -5.12 21.84
CA GLY A 341 10.52 -5.04 22.76
C GLY A 341 9.68 -3.77 22.57
N HIS A 342 9.77 -3.11 21.41
CA HIS A 342 8.97 -1.93 21.09
C HIS A 342 7.74 -2.36 20.25
N TYR A 343 6.62 -2.53 20.94
CA TYR A 343 5.34 -2.94 20.37
C TYR A 343 4.36 -1.76 20.31
N GLY A 344 3.29 -1.90 19.53
CA GLY A 344 2.28 -0.86 19.31
C GLY A 344 2.21 -0.38 17.86
N VAL A 345 1.61 0.79 17.65
CA VAL A 345 1.38 1.36 16.32
C VAL A 345 2.40 2.47 16.07
N PHE A 346 3.09 2.38 14.93
CA PHE A 346 4.11 3.33 14.49
C PHE A 346 3.81 3.78 13.07
N GLY A 347 4.28 4.96 12.72
CA GLY A 347 4.21 5.51 11.38
C GLY A 347 5.57 5.89 10.82
N PRO A 348 5.59 6.42 9.60
CA PRO A 348 6.81 6.85 8.91
C PRO A 348 7.46 8.08 9.56
N ALA A 349 6.70 8.88 10.33
CA ALA A 349 7.22 9.98 11.13
C ALA A 349 7.90 9.50 12.43
N ASP A 350 7.61 8.27 12.87
CA ASP A 350 8.11 7.70 14.13
C ASP A 350 9.41 6.89 13.93
N LEU A 351 9.61 6.33 12.73
CA LEU A 351 10.67 5.37 12.44
C LEU A 351 11.60 5.87 11.31
N MET A 352 12.89 5.54 11.41
CA MET A 352 13.82 5.66 10.28
C MET A 352 13.85 4.33 9.52
N PRO A 353 13.51 4.28 8.21
CA PRO A 353 13.53 3.04 7.45
C PRO A 353 14.96 2.51 7.27
N GLY A 354 15.10 1.18 7.24
CA GLY A 354 16.37 0.50 6.94
C GLY A 354 16.50 0.20 5.44
N PHE A 355 17.67 0.39 4.85
CA PHE A 355 17.87 0.11 3.42
C PHE A 355 17.86 -1.40 3.10
#